data_AF-A0A7V9UTU1-F1
#
_entry.id   AF-A0A7V9UTU1-F1
#
_cell.length_a   1.000
_cell.length_b   1.000
_cell.length_c   1.000
_cell.angle_alpha   90.00
_cell.angle_beta   90.00
_cell.angle_gamma   90.00
#
_symmetry.space_group_name_H-M   'P 1'
#
loop_
_entity.id
_entity.type
_entity.pdbx_description
1 polymer ?
#
loop_
_entity_poly.entity_id
_entity_poly.type
_entity_poly.pdbx_seq_one_letter_code
_entity_poly.pdbx_strand_id
1 'polypeptide(L)'
;MTENNTTLKRKLIEAGGWQIVKRTAKAVPYLGTVVAIGLIGHSIKRKGVLKGVVHSGLDAIPFVGTAKNVVEFFTGDLIPDKNENTKGQRKL
;
A
#
# COMPACT_ATOMS: atom_id res chain seq x y z
N MET A 1 -8.12 42.60 -24.87
CA MET A 1 -8.92 41.36 -24.86
C MET A 1 -8.02 40.12 -24.68
N THR A 2 -7.16 40.08 -23.66
CA THR A 2 -6.08 39.07 -23.57
C THR A 2 -6.12 38.24 -22.27
N GLU A 3 -6.86 38.70 -21.27
CA GLU A 3 -6.94 38.12 -19.92
C GLU A 3 -7.73 36.80 -19.86
N ASN A 4 -8.65 36.62 -20.80
CA ASN A 4 -9.59 35.50 -20.83
C ASN A 4 -8.87 34.20 -21.26
N ASN A 5 -7.87 34.32 -22.13
CA ASN A 5 -7.18 33.20 -22.76
C ASN A 5 -6.24 32.46 -21.80
N THR A 6 -5.59 33.18 -20.88
CA THR A 6 -4.69 32.60 -19.87
C THR A 6 -5.48 31.80 -18.83
N THR A 7 -6.64 32.33 -18.40
CA THR A 7 -7.53 31.66 -17.46
C THR A 7 -8.15 30.39 -18.04
N LEU A 8 -8.57 30.41 -19.32
CA LEU A 8 -9.10 29.23 -20.00
C LEU A 8 -8.04 28.14 -20.19
N LYS A 9 -6.83 28.52 -20.63
CA LYS A 9 -5.70 27.57 -20.75
C LYS A 9 -5.36 26.91 -19.43
N ARG A 10 -5.33 27.69 -18.33
CA ARG A 10 -5.08 27.17 -16.98
C ARG A 10 -6.16 26.17 -16.54
N LYS A 11 -7.44 26.48 -16.73
CA LYS A 11 -8.54 25.55 -16.42
C LYS A 11 -8.45 24.26 -17.25
N LEU A 12 -8.02 24.35 -18.50
CA LEU A 12 -7.88 23.21 -19.39
C LEU A 12 -6.69 22.32 -19.00
N ILE A 13 -5.58 22.92 -18.56
CA ILE A 13 -4.43 22.21 -17.98
C ILE A 13 -4.81 21.56 -16.65
N GLU A 14 -5.55 22.25 -15.77
CA GLU A 14 -6.03 21.71 -14.49
C GLU A 14 -6.98 20.51 -14.73
N ALA A 15 -7.92 20.63 -15.66
CA ALA A 15 -8.85 19.55 -16.02
C ALA A 15 -8.14 18.36 -16.70
N GLY A 16 -7.19 18.64 -17.59
CA GLY A 16 -6.36 17.61 -18.23
C GLY A 16 -5.45 16.90 -17.23
N GLY A 17 -4.85 17.64 -16.31
CA GLY A 17 -4.02 17.11 -15.22
C GLY A 17 -4.82 16.17 -14.32
N TRP A 18 -6.06 16.54 -13.96
CA TRP A 18 -6.93 15.69 -13.12
C TRP A 18 -7.27 14.34 -13.76
N GLN A 19 -7.41 14.29 -15.10
CA GLN A 19 -7.60 13.04 -15.84
C GLN A 19 -6.37 12.14 -15.76
N ILE A 20 -5.17 12.71 -15.95
CA ILE A 20 -3.91 11.96 -15.86
C ILE A 20 -3.68 11.44 -14.44
N VAL A 21 -3.87 12.29 -13.41
CA VAL A 21 -3.75 11.89 -12.01
C VAL A 21 -4.69 10.73 -11.69
N LYS A 22 -5.98 10.82 -12.10
CA LYS A 22 -6.94 9.73 -11.88
C LYS A 22 -6.54 8.43 -12.59
N ARG A 23 -5.95 8.52 -13.78
CA ARG A 23 -5.49 7.34 -14.52
C ARG A 23 -4.25 6.71 -13.89
N THR A 24 -3.30 7.53 -13.45
CA THR A 24 -2.08 7.07 -12.75
C THR A 24 -2.40 6.51 -11.38
N ALA A 25 -3.32 7.13 -10.63
CA ALA A 25 -3.77 6.64 -9.32
C ALA A 25 -4.34 5.21 -9.41
N LYS A 26 -5.08 4.89 -10.49
CA LYS A 26 -5.57 3.53 -10.75
C LYS A 26 -4.46 2.54 -11.12
N ALA A 27 -3.28 3.01 -11.53
CA ALA A 27 -2.13 2.18 -11.84
C ALA A 27 -1.23 1.88 -10.61
N VAL A 28 -1.38 2.63 -9.53
CA VAL A 28 -0.65 2.45 -8.25
C VAL A 28 -0.66 1.01 -7.73
N PRO A 29 -1.79 0.28 -7.67
CA PRO A 29 -1.78 -1.10 -7.17
C PRO A 29 -0.88 -2.03 -8.00
N TYR A 30 -0.84 -1.85 -9.32
CA TYR A 30 0.03 -2.63 -10.20
C TYR A 30 1.51 -2.25 -10.03
N LEU A 31 1.80 -0.97 -9.79
CA LEU A 31 3.16 -0.49 -9.56
C LEU A 31 3.77 -1.16 -8.32
N GLY A 32 2.97 -1.30 -7.25
CA GLY A 32 3.37 -2.02 -6.03
C GLY A 32 3.73 -3.48 -6.30
N THR A 33 2.93 -4.19 -7.11
CA THR A 33 3.21 -5.58 -7.49
C THR A 33 4.52 -5.73 -8.25
N VAL A 34 4.77 -4.85 -9.23
CA VAL A 34 6.02 -4.87 -10.02
C VAL A 34 7.24 -4.66 -9.12
N VAL A 35 7.17 -3.68 -8.20
CA VAL A 35 8.25 -3.40 -7.25
C VAL A 35 8.48 -4.59 -6.32
N ALA A 36 7.41 -5.19 -5.78
CA ALA A 36 7.51 -6.35 -4.89
C ALA A 36 8.18 -7.55 -5.58
N ILE A 37 7.74 -7.89 -6.80
CA ILE A 37 8.35 -8.96 -7.60
C ILE A 37 9.83 -8.65 -7.87
N GLY A 38 10.15 -7.41 -8.23
CA GLY A 38 11.52 -6.96 -8.46
C GLY A 38 12.41 -7.11 -7.21
N LEU A 39 11.91 -6.76 -6.04
CA LEU A 39 12.64 -6.91 -4.77
C LEU A 39 12.89 -8.39 -4.41
N ILE A 40 11.86 -9.23 -4.58
CA ILE A 40 11.97 -10.67 -4.36
C ILE A 40 13.02 -11.25 -5.30
N GLY A 41 12.94 -10.94 -6.59
CA GLY A 41 13.92 -11.37 -7.60
C GLY A 41 15.34 -10.90 -7.29
N HIS A 42 15.50 -9.63 -6.86
CA HIS A 42 16.80 -9.08 -6.45
C HIS A 42 17.38 -9.82 -5.24
N SER A 43 16.54 -10.12 -4.25
CA SER A 43 16.94 -10.82 -3.02
C SER A 43 17.34 -12.27 -3.30
N ILE A 44 16.61 -12.96 -4.16
CA ILE A 44 16.95 -14.31 -4.64
C ILE A 44 18.30 -14.29 -5.34
N LYS A 45 18.54 -13.33 -6.24
CA LYS A 45 19.81 -13.20 -6.98
C LYS A 45 21.02 -12.95 -6.07
N ARG A 46 20.86 -12.19 -4.98
CA ARG A 46 21.97 -11.87 -4.05
C ARG A 46 22.24 -12.92 -2.97
N LYS A 47 21.21 -13.54 -2.38
CA LYS A 47 21.34 -14.33 -1.14
C LYS A 47 21.15 -15.85 -1.32
N GLY A 48 20.55 -16.31 -2.42
CA GLY A 48 20.12 -17.70 -2.58
C GLY A 48 18.86 -18.03 -1.76
N VAL A 49 17.94 -18.78 -2.35
CA VAL A 49 16.53 -18.94 -1.90
C VAL A 49 16.43 -19.42 -0.44
N LEU A 50 17.20 -20.43 -0.03
CA LEU A 50 17.08 -21.05 1.29
C LEU A 50 17.55 -20.14 2.44
N LYS A 51 18.73 -19.52 2.32
CA LYS A 51 19.30 -18.66 3.37
C LYS A 51 18.55 -17.33 3.48
N GLY A 52 18.00 -16.85 2.35
CA GLY A 52 17.14 -15.67 2.30
C GLY A 52 15.78 -15.86 2.97
N VAL A 53 15.11 -17.00 2.76
CA VAL A 53 13.77 -17.28 3.31
C VAL A 53 13.81 -17.45 4.83
N VAL A 54 14.80 -18.16 5.38
CA VAL A 54 14.89 -18.37 6.84
C VAL A 54 15.17 -17.07 7.61
N HIS A 55 16.08 -16.23 7.10
CA HIS A 55 16.40 -14.95 7.73
C HIS A 55 15.27 -13.92 7.56
N SER A 56 14.65 -13.87 6.37
CA SER A 56 13.52 -12.97 6.12
C SER A 56 12.24 -13.42 6.81
N GLY A 57 12.04 -14.73 7.02
CA GLY A 57 10.88 -15.28 7.73
C GLY A 57 10.89 -14.94 9.23
N LEU A 58 12.07 -14.95 9.85
CA LEU A 58 12.26 -14.49 11.24
C LEU A 58 12.04 -12.97 11.38
N ASP A 59 12.55 -12.17 10.43
CA ASP A 59 12.32 -10.72 10.39
C ASP A 59 10.88 -10.34 9.97
N ALA A 60 10.14 -11.24 9.31
CA ALA A 60 8.78 -10.97 8.82
C ALA A 60 7.70 -11.07 9.90
N ILE A 61 8.00 -11.64 11.07
CA ILE A 61 7.03 -11.80 12.18
C ILE A 61 6.37 -10.45 12.58
N PRO A 62 7.10 -9.34 12.78
CA PRO A 62 6.46 -8.05 13.05
C PRO A 62 5.66 -7.46 11.87
N PHE A 63 5.84 -7.96 10.64
CA PHE A 63 5.14 -7.44 9.45
C PHE A 63 3.72 -7.97 9.29
N VAL A 64 3.32 -8.97 10.07
CA VAL A 64 1.96 -9.52 10.04
C VAL A 64 0.92 -8.46 10.44
N GLY A 65 1.22 -7.63 11.45
CA GLY A 65 0.35 -6.51 11.87
C GLY A 65 0.23 -5.43 10.79
N THR A 66 1.35 -5.09 10.15
CA THR A 66 1.37 -4.15 9.03
C THR A 66 0.58 -4.67 7.83
N ALA A 67 0.71 -5.96 7.50
CA ALA A 67 -0.04 -6.59 6.42
C ALA A 67 -1.55 -6.55 6.70
N LYS A 68 -1.97 -6.83 7.94
CA LYS A 68 -3.39 -6.74 8.36
C LYS A 68 -3.94 -5.32 8.17
N ASN A 69 -3.22 -4.31 8.66
CA ASN A 69 -3.62 -2.90 8.50
C ASN A 69 -3.74 -2.49 7.03
N VAL A 70 -2.82 -2.93 6.18
CA VAL A 70 -2.86 -2.65 4.73
C VAL A 70 -4.08 -3.31 4.11
N VAL A 71 -4.36 -4.58 4.43
CA VAL A 71 -5.52 -5.31 3.92
C VAL A 71 -6.84 -4.65 4.35
N GLU A 72 -6.95 -4.23 5.61
CA GLU A 72 -8.11 -3.49 6.15
C GLU A 72 -8.29 -2.13 5.48
N PHE A 73 -7.20 -1.42 5.22
CA PHE A 73 -7.24 -0.12 4.53
C PHE A 73 -7.77 -0.23 3.08
N PHE A 74 -7.37 -1.28 2.35
CA PHE A 74 -7.76 -1.45 0.96
C PHE A 74 -9.13 -2.11 0.76
N THR A 75 -9.56 -2.98 1.68
CA THR A 75 -10.80 -3.74 1.51
C THR A 75 -11.98 -3.18 2.34
N GLY A 76 -11.71 -2.27 3.29
CA GLY A 76 -12.67 -1.92 4.34
C GLY A 76 -12.67 -2.98 5.45
N ASP A 77 -13.38 -2.72 6.56
CA ASP A 77 -13.42 -3.55 7.77
C ASP A 77 -13.74 -5.03 7.46
N LEU A 78 -12.71 -5.86 7.34
CA LEU A 78 -12.81 -7.29 6.99
C LEU A 78 -12.78 -8.21 8.20
N ILE A 79 -12.35 -7.71 9.36
CA ILE A 79 -12.21 -8.48 10.58
C ILE A 79 -13.02 -7.74 11.65
N PRO A 80 -14.29 -8.16 11.87
CA PRO A 80 -15.12 -7.61 12.93
C PRO A 80 -14.35 -7.66 14.24
N ASP A 81 -14.27 -6.52 14.93
CA ASP A 81 -13.63 -6.43 16.23
C ASP A 81 -14.36 -7.36 17.19
N LYS A 82 -13.76 -8.52 17.47
CA LYS A 82 -14.31 -9.45 18.44
C LYS A 82 -13.96 -8.85 19.78
N ASN A 83 -14.93 -8.12 20.34
CA ASN A 83 -14.96 -7.66 21.72
C ASN A 83 -14.12 -8.60 22.59
N GLU A 84 -13.00 -8.09 23.09
CA GLU A 84 -12.18 -8.75 24.11
C GLU A 84 -12.93 -8.81 25.43
N ASN A 85 -14.09 -9.47 25.43
CA ASN A 85 -14.75 -9.85 26.63
C ASN A 85 -13.92 -10.98 27.27
N THR A 86 -13.39 -10.67 28.46
CA THR A 86 -12.81 -11.59 29.45
C THR A 86 -11.30 -11.83 29.36
N LYS A 87 -10.54 -11.06 30.15
CA LYS A 87 -9.71 -11.57 31.28
C LYS A 87 -9.03 -10.42 32.05
N GLY A 88 -9.85 -9.63 32.76
CA GLY A 88 -9.40 -8.60 33.70
C GLY A 88 -10.00 -8.73 35.10
N GLN A 89 -10.67 -9.84 35.44
CA GLN A 89 -10.97 -10.17 36.84
C GLN A 89 -9.75 -10.82 37.47
N ARG A 90 -8.76 -10.00 37.85
CA ARG A 90 -7.82 -10.37 38.92
C ARG A 90 -8.29 -9.67 40.18
N LYS A 91 -8.79 -10.48 41.11
CA LYS A 91 -8.72 -10.19 42.54
C LYS A 91 -7.37 -9.53 42.85
N LEU A 92 -7.41 -8.38 43.50
CA LEU A 92 -6.72 -8.05 44.75
C LEU A 92 -7.41 -6.82 45.34
#